data_AF-A0A7W6RSF8-F1
#
_entry.id   AF-A0A7W6RSF8-F1
#
_cell.length_a   1.000
_cell.length_b   1.000
_cell.length_c   1.000
_cell.angle_alpha   90.00
_cell.angle_beta   90.00
_cell.angle_gamma   90.00
#
_symmetry.space_group_name_H-M   'P 1'
#
loop_
_entity.id
_entity.type
_entity.pdbx_description
1 polymer ?
#
loop_
_entity_poly.entity_id
_entity_poly.type
_entity_poly.pdbx_seq_one_letter_code
_entity_poly.pdbx_strand_id
1 'polypeptide(L)' 'MFFVLGAPEAGQRGARGWAGGKPNLLNVATTRAKEAIYVIGNRELWKPAGVFQVLDALLPK' A
#
# COMPACT_ATOMS: atom_id res chain seq x y z
N MET A 1 -5.13 10.29 8.77
CA MET A 1 -5.84 9.45 7.77
C MET A 1 -5.43 8.01 7.97
N PHE A 2 -6.37 7.06 7.93
CA PHE A 2 -6.05 5.63 7.96
C PHE A 2 -6.17 5.07 6.54
N PHE A 3 -5.15 4.35 6.09
CA PHE A 3 -5.12 3.64 4.83
C PHE A 3 -5.01 2.15 5.12
N VAL A 4 -6.16 1.48 5.10
CA VAL A 4 -6.30 0.08 5.50
C VAL A 4 -6.26 -0.81 4.27
N LEU A 5 -5.31 -1.75 4.29
CA LEU A 5 -4.95 -2.60 3.17
C LEU A 5 -5.30 -4.05 3.49
N GLY A 6 -6.43 -4.52 2.97
CA GLY A 6 -6.78 -5.94 3.01
C GLY A 6 -5.84 -6.76 2.14
N ALA A 7 -5.33 -7.89 2.65
CA ALA A 7 -4.53 -8.81 1.86
C ALA A 7 -5.29 -10.13 1.70
N PRO A 8 -5.91 -10.40 0.53
CA PRO A 8 -6.39 -11.74 0.23
C PRO A 8 -5.22 -12.73 0.21
N GLU A 9 -5.50 -14.04 0.20
CA GLU A 9 -4.48 -15.10 0.27
C GLU A 9 -3.24 -14.83 -0.61
N ALA A 10 -2.07 -15.35 -0.22
CA ALA A 10 -0.79 -15.00 -0.84
C ALA A 10 -0.79 -15.19 -2.39
N GLY A 11 -1.50 -16.20 -2.90
CA GLY A 11 -1.67 -16.46 -4.33
C GLY A 11 -2.58 -15.46 -5.07
N GLN A 12 -3.48 -14.77 -4.36
CA GLN A 12 -4.40 -13.79 -4.92
C GLN A 12 -3.76 -12.40 -4.98
N ARG A 13 -3.13 -12.09 -6.12
CA ARG A 13 -2.37 -10.85 -6.31
C ARG A 13 -3.13 -9.74 -7.03
N GLY A 14 -4.28 -10.03 -7.64
CA GLY A 14 -5.01 -9.08 -8.50
C GLY A 14 -5.32 -7.75 -7.81
N ALA A 15 -5.93 -7.77 -6.63
CA ALA A 15 -6.27 -6.57 -5.87
C ALA A 15 -5.04 -5.73 -5.49
N ARG A 16 -3.95 -6.40 -5.07
CA ARG A 16 -2.67 -5.75 -4.74
C ARG A 16 -2.01 -5.14 -5.98
N GLY A 17 -2.01 -5.88 -7.09
CA GLY A 17 -1.48 -5.41 -8.37
C GLY A 17 -2.24 -4.20 -8.91
N TRP A 18 -3.57 -4.18 -8.80
CA TRP A 18 -4.38 -3.03 -9.15
C TRP A 18 -4.06 -1.82 -8.27
N ALA A 19 -4.07 -1.99 -6.94
CA ALA A 19 -3.82 -0.89 -6.00
C ALA A 19 -2.39 -0.33 -6.10
N GLY A 20 -1.41 -1.19 -6.36
CA GLY A 20 -0.01 -0.81 -6.55
C GLY A 20 0.36 -0.35 -7.96
N GLY A 21 -0.59 -0.46 -8.91
CA GLY A 21 -0.45 -0.04 -10.30
C GLY A 21 -1.09 1.32 -10.56
N LYS A 22 -1.57 1.55 -11.79
CA LYS A 22 -2.41 2.71 -12.11
C LYS A 22 -3.89 2.36 -11.86
N PRO A 23 -4.68 3.23 -11.21
CA PRO A 23 -4.28 4.48 -10.55
C PRO A 23 -3.52 4.20 -9.24
N ASN A 24 -2.42 4.94 -8.99
CA ASN A 24 -1.56 4.76 -7.83
C ASN A 24 -2.32 5.16 -6.54
N LEU A 25 -2.98 4.17 -5.91
CA LEU A 25 -3.82 4.42 -4.73
C LEU A 25 -3.02 4.87 -3.52
N LEU A 26 -1.76 4.47 -3.42
CA LEU A 26 -0.85 4.98 -2.39
C LEU A 26 -0.65 6.49 -2.52
N ASN A 27 -0.46 7.00 -3.75
CA ASN A 27 -0.34 8.43 -4.00
C ASN A 27 -1.64 9.18 -3.68
N VAL A 28 -2.80 8.60 -4.05
CA VAL A 28 -4.11 9.15 -3.67
C VAL A 28 -4.22 9.24 -2.15
N ALA A 29 -3.88 8.18 -1.41
CA ALA A 29 -3.95 8.20 0.04
C ALA A 29 -3.00 9.24 0.65
N THR A 30 -1.77 9.31 0.16
CA THR A 30 -0.73 10.24 0.66
C THR A 30 -1.14 11.70 0.44
N THR A 31 -1.69 12.03 -0.73
CA THR A 31 -2.12 13.41 -1.07
C THR A 31 -3.42 13.83 -0.38
N ARG A 32 -4.19 12.90 0.20
CA ARG A 32 -5.40 13.19 0.97
C ARG A 32 -5.13 13.35 2.46
N ALA A 33 -4.00 12.86 2.96
CA ALA A 33 -3.59 13.05 4.34
C ALA A 33 -3.12 14.49 4.57
N LYS A 34 -3.67 15.16 5.58
CA LYS A 34 -3.32 16.56 5.92
C LYS A 34 -2.15 16.68 6.91
N GLU A 35 -2.02 15.73 7.82
CA GLU A 35 -1.04 15.79 8.92
C GLU A 35 -0.29 14.45 9.06
N ALA A 36 -1.03 13.34 9.13
CA ALA A 36 -0.46 12.00 9.24
C ALA A 36 -1.23 10.96 8.40
N ILE A 37 -0.50 9.97 7.91
CA ILE A 37 -1.02 8.77 7.27
C ILE A 37 -0.59 7.53 8.07
N TYR A 38 -1.56 6.71 8.45
CA TYR A 38 -1.33 5.41 9.09
C TYR A 38 -1.67 4.32 8.09
N VAL A 39 -0.69 3.48 7.75
CA VAL A 39 -0.87 2.36 6.82
C VAL A 39 -0.98 1.07 7.61
N ILE A 40 -2.09 0.35 7.45
CA ILE A 40 -2.40 -0.86 8.22
C ILE A 40 -2.62 -2.01 7.24
N GLY A 41 -1.82 -3.08 7.35
CA GLY A 41 -1.94 -4.26 6.49
C GLY A 41 -0.73 -5.19 6.61
N ASN A 42 -0.78 -6.33 5.90
CA ASN A 42 0.32 -7.28 5.88
C ASN A 42 1.49 -6.77 5.01
N ARG A 43 2.53 -6.23 5.65
CA ARG A 43 3.70 -5.63 4.99
C ARG A 43 4.37 -6.58 4.00
N GLU A 44 4.53 -7.86 4.34
CA GLU A 44 5.18 -8.85 3.47
C GLU A 44 4.40 -9.11 2.18
N LEU A 45 3.07 -9.08 2.25
CA LEU A 45 2.20 -9.27 1.09
C LEU A 45 2.12 -8.01 0.22
N TRP A 46 2.30 -6.82 0.80
CA TRP A 46 2.17 -5.53 0.11
C TRP A 46 3.48 -4.98 -0.42
N LYS A 47 4.63 -5.24 0.23
CA LYS A 47 5.93 -4.74 -0.22
C LYS A 47 6.27 -5.05 -1.68
N PRO A 48 5.93 -6.20 -2.29
CA PRO A 48 6.27 -6.42 -3.69
C PRO A 48 5.29 -5.75 -4.68
N ALA A 49 4.18 -5.16 -4.21
CA ALA A 49 3.09 -4.67 -5.06
C ALA A 49 3.40 -3.29 -5.68
N GLY A 50 4.14 -3.26 -6.78
CA GLY A 50 4.35 -2.03 -7.56
C GLY A 50 4.88 -0.87 -6.70
N VAL A 51 4.14 0.24 -6.67
CA VAL A 51 4.53 1.46 -5.93
C VAL A 51 4.65 1.26 -4.41
N PHE A 52 4.10 0.19 -3.83
CA PHE A 52 4.26 -0.13 -2.41
C PHE A 52 5.69 -0.57 -2.05
N GLN A 53 6.54 -0.91 -3.05
CA GLN A 53 7.98 -1.10 -2.83
C GLN A 53 8.64 0.18 -2.32
N VAL A 54 8.20 1.35 -2.81
CA VAL A 54 8.70 2.66 -2.36
C VAL A 54 8.25 2.93 -0.93
N LEU A 55 7.00 2.59 -0.58
CA LEU A 55 6.51 2.71 0.79
C LEU A 55 7.37 1.88 1.75
N ASP A 56 7.66 0.62 1.41
CA ASP A 56 8.46 -0.28 2.25
C ASP A 56 9.89 0.26 2.52
N ALA A 57 10.47 0.94 1.53
CA ALA A 57 11.79 1.55 1.64
C ALA A 57 11.81 2.76 2.59
N LEU A 58 10.70 3.49 2.71
CA LEU A 58 10.56 4.67 3.56
C LEU A 58 10.13 4.36 5.00
N LEU A 59 9.57 3.17 5.25
CA LEU A 59 9.14 2.75 6.58
C LEU A 59 10.33 2.26 7.42
N PRO A 60 10.32 2.53 8.74
CA PRO A 60 11.29 1.97 9.68
C PRO A 60 11.40 0.44 9.53
N LYS A 61 12.60 -0.10 9.74
CA LYS A 61 12.87 -1.53 9.67
C LYS A 61 12.58 -2.22 11.00
#